data_AF-A0A1G6MS38-F1
#
_entry.id   AF-A0A1G6MS38-F1
#
_cell.length_a   1.000
_cell.length_b   1.000
_cell.length_c   1.000
_cell.angle_alpha   90.00
_cell.angle_beta   90.00
_cell.angle_gamma   90.00
#
_symmetry.space_group_name_H-M   'P 1'
#
loop_
_entity.id
_entity.type
_entity.pdbx_description
1 polymer ?
#
loop_
_entity_poly.entity_id
_entity_poly.type
_entity_poly.pdbx_seq_one_letter_code
_entity_poly.pdbx_strand_id
1 'polypeptide(L)'
;MIFLWIIVLLQKKFLLFSPFYLQEFMKKLVLVSVLALVLFLVESRESKAQVGAYNTMIGVTGGTNVGGTVKQFISEQGAIDLLVYNRWKGWVGALLYEHHMNIREFEGLEWYIGGGAHYGMWKDGKGEPPWVYKIDQDYNVFGVDAIVGLEYNINRSNFYVGCYWKPAYNFEEFTKLWEDEAAFTLRYSF
;
A
#
# COMPACT_ATOMS: atom_id res chain seq x y z
N MET A 1 29.57 17.48 -51.51
CA MET A 1 29.63 17.55 -50.03
C MET A 1 28.27 17.85 -49.38
N ILE A 2 27.47 18.79 -49.89
CA ILE A 2 26.13 19.14 -49.33
C ILE A 2 25.11 17.99 -49.43
N PHE A 3 25.12 17.22 -50.52
CA PHE A 3 24.22 16.07 -50.71
C PHE A 3 24.41 14.96 -49.66
N LEU A 4 25.66 14.71 -49.22
CA LEU A 4 25.95 13.70 -48.20
C LEU A 4 25.40 14.11 -46.83
N TRP A 5 25.46 15.41 -46.51
CA TRP A 5 24.91 15.96 -45.27
C TRP A 5 23.39 15.88 -45.22
N ILE A 6 22.70 16.11 -46.34
CA ILE A 6 21.25 16.00 -46.43
C ILE A 6 20.80 14.54 -46.21
N ILE A 7 21.51 13.56 -46.78
CA ILE A 7 21.21 12.13 -46.61
C ILE A 7 21.44 11.68 -45.15
N VAL A 8 22.51 12.13 -44.50
CA VAL A 8 22.78 11.83 -43.08
C VAL A 8 21.74 12.48 -42.16
N LEU A 9 21.30 13.70 -42.46
CA LEU A 9 20.19 14.38 -41.75
C LEU A 9 18.86 13.66 -41.95
N LEU A 10 18.58 13.16 -43.16
CA LEU A 10 17.37 12.38 -43.47
C LEU A 10 17.39 11.00 -42.78
N GLN A 11 18.53 10.30 -42.75
CA GLN A 11 18.68 9.04 -42.02
C GLN A 11 18.56 9.22 -40.50
N LYS A 12 19.12 10.29 -39.93
CA LYS A 12 18.94 10.63 -38.51
C LYS A 12 17.48 10.94 -38.16
N LYS A 13 16.74 11.63 -39.05
CA LYS A 13 15.28 11.83 -38.89
C LYS A 13 14.49 10.53 -38.98
N PHE A 14 14.92 9.55 -39.79
CA PHE A 14 14.24 8.26 -39.91
C PHE A 14 14.49 7.34 -38.70
N LEU A 15 15.68 7.41 -38.08
CA LEU A 15 16.01 6.66 -36.86
C LEU A 15 15.21 7.13 -35.62
N LEU A 16 14.84 8.42 -35.57
CA LEU A 16 13.94 8.98 -34.55
C LEU A 16 12.53 8.36 -34.58
N PHE A 17 12.14 7.71 -35.68
CA PHE A 17 10.85 7.03 -35.86
C PHE A 17 10.99 5.51 -36.01
N SER A 18 12.12 4.93 -35.58
CA SER A 18 12.21 3.47 -35.50
C SER A 18 11.26 2.94 -34.41
N PRO A 19 10.63 1.77 -34.58
CA PRO A 19 9.65 1.23 -33.64
C PRO A 19 10.18 1.14 -32.20
N PHE A 20 11.47 0.86 -32.05
CA PHE A 20 12.17 0.79 -30.78
C PHE A 20 12.23 2.15 -30.04
N TYR A 21 12.60 3.23 -30.74
CA TYR A 21 12.64 4.56 -30.14
C TYR A 21 11.23 5.09 -29.81
N LEU A 22 10.25 4.78 -30.65
CA LEU A 22 8.85 5.10 -30.39
C LEU A 22 8.33 4.37 -29.15
N GLN A 23 8.72 3.11 -28.94
CA GLN A 23 8.35 2.33 -27.76
C GLN A 23 8.95 2.91 -26.46
N GLU A 24 10.23 3.26 -26.47
CA GLU A 24 10.89 3.89 -25.32
C GLU A 24 10.34 5.30 -25.03
N PHE A 25 10.01 6.05 -26.07
CA PHE A 25 9.35 7.35 -25.93
C PHE A 25 7.93 7.20 -25.33
N MET A 26 7.13 6.25 -25.81
CA MET A 26 5.80 5.97 -25.26
C MET A 26 5.84 5.51 -23.80
N LYS A 27 6.80 4.67 -23.40
CA LYS A 27 6.99 4.27 -21.99
C LYS A 27 7.28 5.46 -21.09
N LYS A 28 8.18 6.36 -21.52
CA LYS A 28 8.49 7.59 -20.79
C LYS A 28 7.30 8.54 -20.74
N LEU A 29 6.54 8.65 -21.83
CA LEU A 29 5.31 9.44 -21.90
C LEU A 29 4.27 8.91 -20.89
N VAL A 30 4.05 7.59 -20.86
CA VAL A 30 3.15 6.94 -19.91
C VAL A 30 3.61 7.17 -18.47
N LEU A 31 4.90 6.96 -18.17
CA LEU A 31 5.47 7.21 -16.85
C LEU A 31 5.29 8.67 -16.40
N VAL A 32 5.58 9.64 -17.28
CA VAL A 32 5.39 11.07 -17.00
C VAL A 32 3.91 11.42 -16.83
N SER A 33 3.01 10.83 -17.62
CA SER A 33 1.57 11.05 -17.46
C SER A 33 1.02 10.44 -16.17
N VAL A 34 1.54 9.29 -15.73
CA VAL A 34 1.19 8.68 -14.44
C VAL A 34 1.73 9.54 -13.30
N LEU A 35 2.99 10.00 -13.37
CA LEU A 35 3.55 10.91 -12.36
C LEU A 35 2.78 12.23 -12.29
N ALA A 36 2.43 12.81 -13.44
CA ALA A 36 1.64 14.04 -13.51
C ALA A 36 0.22 13.83 -12.98
N LEU A 37 -0.40 12.68 -13.23
CA LEU A 37 -1.69 12.33 -12.65
C LEU A 37 -1.60 12.16 -11.14
N VAL A 38 -0.56 11.51 -10.62
CA VAL A 38 -0.31 11.39 -9.16
C VAL A 38 -0.12 12.78 -8.55
N LEU A 39 0.69 13.65 -9.15
CA LEU A 39 0.90 15.02 -8.67
C LEU A 39 -0.36 15.90 -8.78
N PHE A 40 -1.20 15.68 -9.80
CA PHE A 40 -2.47 16.39 -9.96
C PHE A 40 -3.52 15.90 -8.94
N LEU A 41 -3.50 14.61 -8.57
CA LEU A 41 -4.34 14.06 -7.49
C LEU A 41 -3.89 14.54 -6.09
N VAL A 42 -2.66 15.03 -5.95
CA VAL A 42 -2.17 15.66 -4.71
C VAL A 42 -2.73 17.08 -4.52
N GLU A 43 -3.26 17.71 -5.57
CA GLU A 43 -3.89 19.02 -5.46
C GLU A 43 -5.42 18.97 -5.46
N SER A 44 -6.00 18.69 -4.28
CA SER A 44 -7.23 19.38 -3.85
C SER A 44 -7.47 19.29 -2.33
N ARG A 45 -7.33 20.47 -1.67
CA ARG A 45 -8.30 21.11 -0.74
C ARG A 45 -8.67 20.34 0.55
N GLU A 46 -8.65 20.90 1.77
CA GLU A 46 -8.82 22.27 2.26
C GLU A 46 -8.03 22.50 3.55
N SER A 47 -7.80 23.77 3.89
CA SER A 47 -7.42 24.21 5.23
C SER A 47 -8.48 23.78 6.24
N LYS A 48 -8.38 22.54 6.74
CA LYS A 48 -9.06 22.11 7.97
C LYS A 48 -8.19 22.52 9.14
N ALA A 49 -8.39 23.74 9.61
CA ALA A 49 -7.75 24.32 10.79
C ALA A 49 -8.08 23.60 12.14
N GLN A 50 -8.44 22.31 12.10
CA GLN A 50 -8.75 21.47 13.26
C GLN A 50 -8.26 20.01 13.12
N VAL A 51 -7.49 19.70 12.07
CA VAL A 51 -6.70 18.45 12.07
C VAL A 51 -5.52 18.73 13.00
N GLY A 52 -5.70 18.39 14.28
CA GLY A 52 -4.78 18.71 15.37
C GLY A 52 -3.34 18.32 15.02
N ALA A 53 -2.35 18.91 15.70
CA ALA A 53 -0.93 18.69 15.42
C ALA A 53 -0.46 17.22 15.48
N TYR A 54 -1.38 16.30 15.78
CA TYR A 54 -1.19 14.89 16.04
C TYR A 54 -1.91 14.01 14.99
N ASN A 55 -1.31 13.76 13.82
CA ASN A 55 -1.97 13.04 12.70
C ASN A 55 -1.28 11.76 12.26
N THR A 56 -0.14 11.45 12.86
CA THR A 56 0.66 10.29 12.50
C THR A 56 0.70 9.35 13.69
N MET A 57 0.26 8.13 13.46
CA MET A 57 0.38 7.06 14.43
C MET A 57 1.41 6.06 13.95
N ILE A 58 2.33 5.67 14.83
CA ILE A 58 3.24 4.56 14.58
C ILE A 58 2.97 3.47 15.58
N GLY A 59 3.17 2.22 15.20
CA GLY A 59 2.96 1.13 16.14
C GLY A 59 3.40 -0.22 15.65
N VAL A 60 3.00 -1.21 16.44
CA VAL A 60 3.26 -2.62 16.21
C VAL A 60 1.95 -3.38 16.01
N THR A 61 2.00 -4.42 15.18
CA THR A 61 0.91 -5.38 14.95
C THR A 61 1.34 -6.77 15.37
N GLY A 62 0.44 -7.54 15.98
CA GLY A 62 0.69 -8.89 16.45
C GLY A 62 -0.57 -9.77 16.47
N GLY A 63 -0.48 -10.96 15.88
CA GLY A 63 -1.58 -11.92 15.77
C GLY A 63 -1.20 -13.03 14.80
N THR A 64 -1.96 -13.15 13.71
CA THR A 64 -1.60 -14.03 12.58
C THR A 64 -0.41 -13.52 11.76
N ASN A 65 -0.06 -12.25 11.95
CA ASN A 65 1.16 -11.60 11.46
C ASN A 65 1.88 -10.90 12.63
N VAL A 66 3.16 -10.52 12.43
CA VAL A 66 3.91 -9.69 13.39
C VAL A 66 4.69 -8.62 12.64
N GLY A 67 4.53 -7.35 13.01
CA GLY A 67 5.15 -6.26 12.26
C GLY A 67 4.91 -4.87 12.83
N GLY A 68 5.04 -3.87 11.96
CA GLY A 68 4.82 -2.46 12.25
C GLY A 68 3.73 -1.84 11.37
N THR A 69 3.22 -0.70 11.82
CA THR A 69 2.20 0.11 11.14
C THR A 69 2.57 1.59 11.26
N VAL A 70 2.33 2.33 10.18
CA VAL A 70 2.40 3.80 10.15
C VAL A 70 1.11 4.30 9.51
N LYS A 71 0.26 4.94 10.32
CA LYS A 71 -1.02 5.51 9.91
C LYS A 71 -0.93 7.03 9.88
N GLN A 72 -1.43 7.63 8.80
CA GLN A 72 -1.52 9.07 8.63
C GLN A 72 -2.97 9.46 8.35
N PHE A 73 -3.57 10.28 9.21
CA PHE A 73 -4.86 10.91 8.90
C PHE A 73 -4.68 11.98 7.84
N ILE A 74 -5.47 11.89 6.77
CA ILE A 74 -5.53 12.84 5.65
C ILE A 74 -6.81 13.68 5.66
N SER A 75 -7.77 13.31 6.52
CA SER A 75 -8.98 14.06 6.84
C SER A 75 -9.49 13.63 8.22
N GLU A 76 -10.59 14.23 8.69
CA GLU A 76 -11.23 13.87 9.97
C GLU A 76 -11.63 12.39 10.07
N GLN A 77 -11.95 11.75 8.95
CA GLN A 77 -12.42 10.36 8.90
C GLN A 77 -11.56 9.48 8.02
N GLY A 78 -10.70 10.04 7.18
CA GLY A 78 -9.90 9.29 6.20
C GLY A 78 -8.45 9.18 6.63
N ALA A 79 -7.91 7.97 6.63
CA ALA A 79 -6.52 7.69 6.94
C ALA A 79 -5.86 6.79 5.89
N ILE A 80 -4.56 6.92 5.74
CA ILE A 80 -3.69 5.99 5.00
C ILE A 80 -2.89 5.19 6.03
N ASP A 81 -2.94 3.86 5.99
CA ASP A 81 -2.17 2.98 6.86
C ASP A 81 -1.21 2.11 6.03
N LEU A 82 0.08 2.23 6.32
CA LEU A 82 1.12 1.36 5.81
C LEU A 82 1.42 0.29 6.87
N LEU A 83 1.17 -0.97 6.54
CA LEU A 83 1.59 -2.12 7.34
C LEU A 83 2.80 -2.80 6.70
N VAL A 84 3.79 -3.14 7.52
CA VAL A 84 4.93 -3.96 7.11
C VAL A 84 5.12 -5.05 8.15
N TYR A 85 4.93 -6.31 7.76
CA TYR A 85 4.91 -7.41 8.70
C TYR A 85 5.53 -8.68 8.14
N ASN A 86 5.93 -9.55 9.07
CA ASN A 86 6.31 -10.90 8.78
C ASN A 86 5.10 -11.83 8.90
N ARG A 87 4.92 -12.70 7.91
CA ARG A 87 3.94 -13.80 7.93
C ARG A 87 4.54 -15.03 7.25
N TRP A 88 4.52 -16.16 7.95
CA TRP A 88 5.18 -17.40 7.53
C TRP A 88 6.62 -17.16 7.05
N LYS A 89 7.42 -16.40 7.80
CA LYS A 89 8.81 -16.03 7.48
C LYS A 89 9.01 -15.23 6.17
N GLY A 90 7.94 -14.86 5.46
CA GLY A 90 7.99 -13.86 4.39
C GLY A 90 7.66 -12.48 4.90
N TRP A 91 7.98 -11.48 4.10
CA TRP A 91 7.68 -10.07 4.37
C TRP A 91 6.53 -9.63 3.50
N VAL A 92 5.57 -8.92 4.08
CA VAL A 92 4.44 -8.32 3.38
C VAL A 92 4.39 -6.83 3.70
N GLY A 93 4.25 -6.02 2.67
CA GLY A 93 3.89 -4.62 2.77
C GLY A 93 2.49 -4.41 2.24
N ALA A 94 1.62 -3.76 3.01
CA ALA A 94 0.25 -3.41 2.62
C ALA A 94 0.03 -1.91 2.79
N LEU A 95 -0.60 -1.29 1.80
CA LEU A 95 -1.00 0.12 1.84
C LEU A 95 -2.52 0.19 1.75
N LEU A 96 -3.14 0.76 2.78
CA LEU A 96 -4.59 0.77 2.96
C LEU A 96 -5.10 2.20 3.08
N TYR A 97 -6.28 2.44 2.50
CA TYR A 97 -7.10 3.59 2.84
C TYR A 97 -8.22 3.15 3.78
N GLU A 98 -8.45 3.91 4.83
CA GLU A 98 -9.43 3.59 5.87
C GLU A 98 -10.36 4.78 6.12
N HIS A 99 -11.64 4.46 6.32
CA HIS A 99 -12.68 5.39 6.74
C HIS A 99 -13.10 5.07 8.17
N HIS A 100 -12.87 6.02 9.08
CA HIS A 100 -13.06 5.94 10.52
C HIS A 100 -14.38 6.57 10.96
N MET A 101 -15.04 5.90 11.90
CA MET A 101 -16.34 6.28 12.43
C MET A 101 -16.37 6.07 13.94
N ASN A 102 -16.86 7.08 14.66
CA ASN A 102 -17.03 7.02 16.11
C ASN A 102 -18.14 6.05 16.52
N ILE A 103 -17.92 5.31 17.61
CA ILE A 103 -18.97 4.58 18.32
C ILE A 103 -19.50 5.49 19.43
N ARG A 104 -20.73 6.00 19.27
CA ARG A 104 -21.30 7.07 20.13
C ARG A 104 -21.37 6.69 21.60
N GLU A 105 -21.58 5.41 21.88
CA GLU A 105 -21.76 4.85 23.21
C GLU A 105 -20.44 4.66 23.97
N PHE A 106 -19.30 4.66 23.27
CA PHE A 106 -17.98 4.40 23.84
C PHE A 106 -17.00 5.49 23.46
N GLU A 107 -16.79 6.43 24.38
CA GLU A 107 -15.86 7.53 24.15
C GLU A 107 -14.42 7.02 23.93
N GLY A 108 -13.78 7.51 22.87
CA GLY A 108 -12.44 7.10 22.47
C GLY A 108 -12.39 5.79 21.69
N LEU A 109 -13.53 5.13 21.43
CA LEU A 109 -13.60 3.95 20.58
C LEU A 109 -14.11 4.32 19.18
N GLU A 110 -13.33 3.95 18.18
CA GLU A 110 -13.65 4.11 16.76
C GLU A 110 -13.63 2.76 16.07
N TRP A 111 -14.42 2.65 15.01
CA TRP A 111 -14.32 1.55 14.05
C TRP A 111 -13.96 2.10 12.69
N TYR A 112 -13.27 1.31 11.90
CA TYR A 112 -12.91 1.69 10.54
C TYR A 112 -13.16 0.56 9.57
N ILE A 113 -13.45 0.94 8.33
CA ILE A 113 -13.52 0.05 7.19
C ILE A 113 -12.69 0.64 6.05
N GLY A 114 -12.04 -0.20 5.29
CA GLY A 114 -11.12 0.25 4.27
C GLY A 114 -10.77 -0.81 3.24
N GLY A 115 -9.85 -0.45 2.38
CA GLY A 115 -9.29 -1.35 1.40
C GLY A 115 -7.98 -0.82 0.82
N GLY A 116 -7.27 -1.69 0.14
CA GLY A 116 -5.99 -1.34 -0.45
C GLY A 116 -5.36 -2.51 -1.18
N ALA A 117 -4.04 -2.53 -1.20
CA ALA A 117 -3.27 -3.56 -1.86
C ALA A 117 -2.03 -3.90 -1.07
N HIS A 118 -1.54 -5.12 -1.29
CA HIS A 118 -0.31 -5.59 -0.68
C HIS A 118 0.62 -6.21 -1.70
N TYR A 119 1.87 -6.33 -1.28
CA TYR A 119 2.93 -7.06 -1.95
C TYR A 119 3.73 -7.83 -0.90
N GLY A 120 3.86 -9.14 -1.11
CA GLY A 120 4.57 -10.06 -0.23
C GLY A 120 5.69 -10.80 -0.95
N MET A 121 6.72 -11.16 -0.19
CA MET A 121 7.92 -11.87 -0.67
C MET A 121 8.30 -12.98 0.31
N TRP A 122 8.48 -14.20 -0.19
CA TRP A 122 8.96 -15.36 0.57
C TRP A 122 10.21 -15.94 -0.09
N LYS A 123 11.16 -16.36 0.74
CA LYS A 123 12.38 -17.05 0.31
C LYS A 123 12.24 -18.57 0.43
N ASP A 124 12.90 -19.28 -0.47
CA ASP A 124 12.94 -20.74 -0.59
C ASP A 124 13.04 -21.48 0.76
N GLY A 125 12.24 -22.55 0.88
CA GLY A 125 12.29 -23.53 1.97
C GLY A 125 11.89 -23.02 3.36
N LYS A 126 11.32 -21.81 3.47
CA LYS A 126 11.07 -21.17 4.78
C LYS A 126 9.69 -20.55 4.95
N GLY A 127 8.84 -20.52 3.92
CA GLY A 127 7.57 -19.80 3.95
C GLY A 127 6.37 -20.55 3.41
N GLU A 128 6.17 -21.79 3.88
CA GLU A 128 5.03 -22.61 3.50
C GLU A 128 3.79 -22.19 4.31
N PRO A 129 2.70 -21.75 3.65
CA PRO A 129 1.39 -21.69 4.28
C PRO A 129 1.01 -23.10 4.79
N PRO A 130 0.22 -23.24 5.88
CA PRO A 130 -0.14 -24.54 6.46
C PRO A 130 -0.84 -25.52 5.50
N TRP A 131 -1.28 -25.05 4.33
CA TRP A 131 -2.11 -25.73 3.35
C TRP A 131 -1.42 -26.01 2.00
N VAL A 132 -0.13 -25.67 1.83
CA VAL A 132 0.62 -25.93 0.58
C VAL A 132 1.77 -26.91 0.84
N TYR A 133 1.87 -27.95 0.01
CA TYR A 133 3.03 -28.83 -0.03
C TYR A 133 4.23 -28.09 -0.64
N LYS A 134 5.30 -27.91 0.14
CA LYS A 134 6.66 -27.49 -0.26
C LYS A 134 6.75 -26.59 -1.48
N ILE A 135 6.93 -25.29 -1.23
CA ILE A 135 7.32 -24.33 -2.26
C ILE A 135 8.85 -24.31 -2.31
N ASP A 136 9.42 -24.80 -3.41
CA ASP A 136 10.86 -24.97 -3.67
C ASP A 136 11.47 -23.81 -4.50
N GLN A 137 10.79 -22.66 -4.49
CA GLN A 137 11.24 -21.45 -5.17
C GLN A 137 10.82 -20.19 -4.40
N ASP A 138 11.58 -19.11 -4.57
CA ASP A 138 11.16 -17.78 -4.13
C ASP A 138 9.84 -17.42 -4.84
N TYR A 139 8.88 -16.89 -4.08
CA TYR A 139 7.62 -16.46 -4.64
C TYR A 139 7.22 -15.09 -4.08
N ASN A 140 6.58 -14.31 -4.94
CA ASN A 140 5.97 -13.05 -4.58
C ASN A 140 4.46 -13.19 -4.72
N VAL A 141 3.72 -12.48 -3.88
CA VAL A 141 2.26 -12.43 -3.94
C VAL A 141 1.85 -10.97 -3.97
N PHE A 142 0.90 -10.64 -4.82
CA PHE A 142 0.25 -9.34 -4.79
C PHE A 142 -1.25 -9.50 -4.92
N GLY A 143 -1.96 -8.55 -4.33
CA GLY A 143 -3.40 -8.68 -4.19
C GLY A 143 -4.05 -7.40 -3.71
N VAL A 144 -5.36 -7.51 -3.51
CA VAL A 144 -6.19 -6.47 -2.94
C VAL A 144 -6.68 -6.89 -1.57
N ASP A 145 -6.79 -5.91 -0.69
CA ASP A 145 -7.18 -6.10 0.70
C ASP A 145 -8.48 -5.37 0.98
N ALA A 146 -9.34 -5.99 1.78
CA ALA A 146 -10.34 -5.27 2.56
C ALA A 146 -9.89 -5.28 4.01
N ILE A 147 -10.25 -4.26 4.78
CA ILE A 147 -9.95 -4.19 6.21
C ILE A 147 -11.15 -3.69 6.97
N VAL A 148 -11.39 -4.27 8.14
CA VAL A 148 -12.27 -3.75 9.17
C VAL A 148 -11.57 -3.85 10.51
N GLY A 149 -11.70 -2.83 11.34
CA GLY A 149 -11.06 -2.84 12.65
C GLY A 149 -11.70 -1.93 13.66
N LEU A 150 -11.22 -2.07 14.89
CA LEU A 150 -11.55 -1.26 16.05
C LEU A 150 -10.27 -0.64 16.59
N GLU A 151 -10.35 0.62 17.00
CA GLU A 151 -9.25 1.34 17.61
C GLU A 151 -9.77 2.13 18.82
N TYR A 152 -9.10 1.99 19.95
CA TYR A 152 -9.46 2.60 21.22
C TYR A 152 -8.33 3.48 21.73
N ASN A 153 -8.61 4.76 21.95
CA ASN A 153 -7.73 5.68 22.62
C ASN A 153 -7.73 5.43 24.13
N ILE A 154 -6.57 5.04 24.67
CA ILE A 154 -6.42 4.77 26.10
C ILE A 154 -6.43 6.10 26.86
N ASN A 155 -7.47 6.34 27.65
CA ASN A 155 -7.57 7.47 28.58
C ASN A 155 -7.39 8.85 27.93
N ARG A 156 -7.78 9.03 26.66
CA ARG A 156 -7.53 10.27 25.89
C ARG A 156 -6.03 10.62 25.82
N SER A 157 -5.17 9.61 25.83
CA SER A 157 -3.72 9.76 25.71
C SER A 157 -3.30 9.65 24.24
N ASN A 158 -1.99 9.67 24.01
CA ASN A 158 -1.41 9.41 22.70
C ASN A 158 -1.30 7.90 22.40
N PHE A 159 -1.74 7.01 23.29
CA PHE A 159 -1.68 5.56 23.09
C PHE A 159 -3.01 4.98 22.65
N TYR A 160 -2.94 4.12 21.64
CA TYR A 160 -4.10 3.45 21.05
C TYR A 160 -3.88 1.95 21.03
N VAL A 161 -4.92 1.20 21.39
CA VAL A 161 -4.98 -0.25 21.19
C VAL A 161 -6.07 -0.57 20.21
N GLY A 162 -5.86 -1.57 19.37
CA GLY A 162 -6.84 -1.94 18.37
C GLY A 162 -6.76 -3.39 17.97
N CYS A 163 -7.70 -3.78 17.13
CA CYS A 163 -7.68 -5.04 16.41
C CYS A 163 -8.26 -4.85 15.02
N TYR A 164 -7.84 -5.71 14.10
CA TYR A 164 -8.39 -5.72 12.75
C TYR A 164 -8.52 -7.13 12.21
N TRP A 165 -9.38 -7.23 11.21
CA TRP A 165 -9.48 -8.34 10.28
C TRP A 165 -9.28 -7.81 8.87
N LYS A 166 -8.34 -8.40 8.12
CA LYS A 166 -7.89 -7.94 6.81
C LYS A 166 -7.92 -9.07 5.77
N PRO A 167 -9.10 -9.50 5.29
CA PRO A 167 -9.17 -10.49 4.23
C PRO A 167 -8.57 -9.94 2.93
N ALA A 168 -7.92 -10.82 2.17
CA ALA A 168 -7.25 -10.46 0.94
C ALA A 168 -7.56 -11.43 -0.20
N TYR A 169 -7.59 -10.90 -1.42
CA TYR A 169 -7.62 -11.67 -2.65
C TYR A 169 -6.29 -11.51 -3.38
N ASN A 170 -5.59 -12.63 -3.55
CA ASN A 170 -4.31 -12.71 -4.24
C ASN A 170 -4.51 -13.05 -5.71
N PHE A 171 -3.72 -12.42 -6.58
CA PHE A 171 -3.75 -12.72 -8.01
C PHE A 171 -2.94 -13.96 -8.38
N GLU A 172 -2.09 -14.45 -7.46
CA GLU A 172 -1.41 -15.73 -7.57
C GLU A 172 -2.34 -16.93 -7.32
N GLU A 173 -2.30 -17.92 -8.22
CA GLU A 173 -3.24 -19.04 -8.25
C GLU A 173 -3.23 -19.93 -7.00
N PHE A 174 -2.07 -20.06 -6.33
CA PHE A 174 -1.88 -20.95 -5.19
C PHE A 174 -2.30 -20.32 -3.84
N THR A 175 -2.49 -19.00 -3.79
CA THR A 175 -2.80 -18.23 -2.57
C THR A 175 -4.08 -17.42 -2.69
N LYS A 176 -4.98 -17.71 -3.64
CA LYS A 176 -6.12 -16.84 -4.02
C LYS A 176 -6.87 -16.12 -2.89
N LEU A 177 -7.24 -16.80 -1.80
CA LEU A 177 -7.99 -16.17 -0.70
C LEU A 177 -7.22 -16.29 0.62
N TRP A 178 -6.96 -15.15 1.26
CA TRP A 178 -6.46 -15.07 2.63
C TRP A 178 -7.51 -14.44 3.52
N GLU A 179 -8.32 -15.28 4.18
CA GLU A 179 -9.40 -14.82 5.06
C GLU A 179 -9.02 -14.79 6.54
N ASP A 180 -7.86 -15.34 6.90
CA ASP A 180 -7.45 -15.56 8.29
C ASP A 180 -6.58 -14.44 8.85
N GLU A 181 -6.33 -13.37 8.10
CA GLU A 181 -5.44 -12.31 8.55
C GLU A 181 -6.14 -11.39 9.57
N ALA A 182 -5.88 -11.65 10.85
CA ALA A 182 -6.31 -10.83 11.97
C ALA A 182 -5.15 -10.57 12.94
N ALA A 183 -5.12 -9.37 13.52
CA ALA A 183 -4.10 -8.99 14.50
C ALA A 183 -4.58 -7.88 15.44
N PHE A 184 -3.86 -7.74 16.54
CA PHE A 184 -3.96 -6.63 17.48
C PHE A 184 -2.89 -5.58 17.20
N THR A 185 -3.20 -4.33 17.51
CA THR A 185 -2.29 -3.19 17.32
C THR A 185 -2.07 -2.44 18.61
N LEU A 186 -0.85 -1.93 18.79
CA LEU A 186 -0.51 -0.92 19.79
C LEU A 186 0.18 0.22 19.07
N ARG A 187 -0.41 1.42 19.11
CA ARG A 187 0.06 2.61 18.39
C ARG A 187 0.26 3.80 19.32
N TYR A 188 1.18 4.68 18.93
CA TYR A 188 1.42 5.98 19.54
C TYR A 188 1.16 7.08 18.50
N SER A 189 0.33 8.07 18.84
CA SER A 189 0.11 9.27 18.03
C SER A 189 1.08 10.38 18.44
N PHE A 190 1.89 10.83 17.48
CA PHE A 190 2.55 12.14 17.54
C PHE A 190 1.58 13.23 17.20
#